data_AF-A8E6N8-F1
#
_entry.id   AF-A8E6N8-F1
#
_cell.length_a   1.000
_cell.length_b   1.000
_cell.length_c   1.000
_cell.angle_alpha   90.00
_cell.angle_beta   90.00
_cell.angle_gamma   90.00
#
_symmetry.space_group_name_H-M   'P 1'
#
loop_
_entity.id
_entity.type
_entity.pdbx_description
1 polymer ?
#
loop_
_entity_poly.entity_id
_entity_poly.type
_entity_poly.pdbx_seq_one_letter_code
_entity_poly.pdbx_strand_id
1 'polypeptide(L)'
;MDWIYFIFRIPKDYNNKKYSHIKKKKKNSGESLFLHHAYSVGGCRHASYTCICGSGTNSSILHYGHAGAPNSKPVQDGDLCLFDMGANYCGYAADITCTFPANGKFTDDQKFIYNAVLDARNAVTESARDGVSWVDMHKLAGRVLLQRLKEGGMLKGDVEE
;
A
#
# COMPACT_ATOMS: atom_id res chain seq x y z
N MET A 1 -20.87 -4.79 -16.89
CA MET A 1 -19.58 -4.90 -16.18
C MET A 1 -19.37 -3.56 -15.49
N ASP A 2 -19.35 -3.54 -14.17
CA ASP A 2 -19.03 -2.31 -13.44
C ASP A 2 -17.55 -1.97 -13.66
N TRP A 3 -17.32 -0.84 -14.33
CA TRP A 3 -15.97 -0.32 -14.63
C TRP A 3 -15.13 -0.12 -13.37
N ILE A 4 -15.78 0.18 -12.25
CA ILE A 4 -15.16 0.29 -10.91
C ILE A 4 -14.58 -1.07 -10.48
N TYR A 5 -15.31 -2.17 -10.60
CA TYR A 5 -14.76 -3.48 -10.22
C TYR A 5 -13.62 -3.93 -11.15
N PHE A 6 -13.71 -3.58 -12.44
CA PHE A 6 -12.64 -3.85 -13.41
C PHE A 6 -11.35 -3.09 -13.04
N ILE A 7 -11.45 -1.80 -12.68
CA ILE A 7 -10.28 -0.97 -12.40
C ILE A 7 -9.53 -1.39 -11.14
N PHE A 8 -10.23 -1.85 -10.10
CA PHE A 8 -9.59 -2.39 -8.90
C PHE A 8 -9.01 -3.80 -9.10
N ARG A 9 -9.52 -4.57 -10.07
CA ARG A 9 -9.03 -5.93 -10.34
C ARG A 9 -7.64 -5.96 -10.95
N ILE A 10 -7.28 -5.00 -11.80
CA ILE A 10 -5.96 -4.94 -12.46
C ILE A 10 -4.80 -4.79 -11.45
N PRO A 11 -4.77 -3.77 -10.58
CA PRO A 11 -3.76 -3.65 -9.53
C PRO A 11 -3.83 -4.80 -8.53
N LYS A 12 -5.03 -5.28 -8.18
CA LYS A 12 -5.19 -6.44 -7.28
C LYS A 12 -4.61 -7.74 -7.87
N ASP A 13 -4.88 -8.03 -9.15
CA ASP A 13 -4.37 -9.20 -9.85
C ASP A 13 -2.85 -9.13 -9.98
N TYR A 14 -2.30 -7.94 -10.25
CA TYR A 14 -0.86 -7.71 -10.24
C TYR A 14 -0.26 -8.00 -8.85
N ASN A 15 -0.85 -7.43 -7.80
CA ASN A 15 -0.39 -7.60 -6.42
C ASN A 15 -0.49 -9.07 -5.96
N ASN A 16 -1.52 -9.80 -6.40
CA ASN A 16 -1.68 -11.23 -6.09
C ASN A 16 -0.73 -12.14 -6.88
N LYS A 17 -0.40 -11.81 -8.15
CA LYS A 17 0.31 -12.73 -9.06
C LYS A 17 1.83 -12.79 -8.87
N LYS A 18 2.50 -11.87 -8.16
CA LYS A 18 3.98 -11.89 -8.07
C LYS A 18 4.58 -11.40 -6.74
N TYR A 19 4.86 -12.36 -5.86
CA TYR A 19 5.92 -12.30 -4.83
C TYR A 19 7.29 -12.81 -5.34
N SER A 20 7.31 -13.56 -6.45
CA SER A 20 8.51 -14.30 -6.89
C SER A 20 9.46 -13.53 -7.81
N HIS A 21 9.00 -12.44 -8.45
CA HIS A 21 9.76 -11.76 -9.51
C HIS A 21 10.58 -10.56 -9.03
N ILE A 22 10.26 -10.00 -7.86
CA ILE A 22 11.00 -8.90 -7.24
C ILE A 22 12.37 -9.37 -6.71
N LYS A 23 12.60 -10.69 -6.60
CA LYS A 23 13.89 -11.30 -6.22
C LYS A 23 15.07 -10.92 -7.12
N LYS A 24 14.81 -10.42 -8.34
CA LYS A 24 15.87 -9.90 -9.21
C LYS A 24 16.07 -8.44 -8.87
N LYS A 25 17.09 -8.13 -8.03
CA LYS A 25 17.62 -6.84 -7.55
C LYS A 25 17.77 -5.72 -8.60
N LYS A 26 16.74 -5.45 -9.41
CA LYS A 26 16.73 -4.48 -10.51
C LYS A 26 15.96 -3.24 -10.06
N LYS A 27 16.62 -2.09 -10.17
CA LYS A 27 16.03 -0.76 -9.95
C LYS A 27 14.77 -0.60 -10.81
N ASN A 28 13.76 0.11 -10.30
CA ASN A 28 12.51 0.46 -10.99
C ASN A 28 11.67 -0.74 -11.50
N SER A 29 11.91 -1.95 -10.99
CA SER A 29 11.22 -3.15 -11.48
C SER A 29 9.75 -3.20 -11.08
N GLY A 30 9.36 -2.67 -9.92
CA GLY A 30 7.97 -2.66 -9.45
C GLY A 30 7.03 -1.85 -10.35
N GLU A 31 7.36 -0.57 -10.56
CA GLU A 31 6.61 0.35 -11.41
C GLU A 31 6.50 -0.15 -12.85
N SER A 32 7.63 -0.52 -13.47
CA SER A 32 7.63 -0.97 -14.88
C SER A 32 6.78 -2.23 -15.11
N LEU A 33 6.83 -3.18 -14.18
CA LEU A 33 6.01 -4.39 -14.24
C LEU A 33 4.52 -4.09 -14.05
N PHE A 34 4.17 -3.19 -13.13
CA PHE A 34 2.79 -2.75 -12.93
C PHE A 34 2.24 -2.06 -14.17
N LEU A 35 2.95 -1.05 -14.70
CA LEU A 35 2.54 -0.31 -15.89
C LEU A 35 2.39 -1.23 -17.10
N HIS A 36 3.31 -2.17 -17.28
CA HIS A 36 3.20 -3.17 -18.34
C HIS A 36 1.94 -4.02 -18.17
N HIS A 37 1.62 -4.48 -16.96
CA HIS A 37 0.41 -5.27 -16.70
C HIS A 37 -0.87 -4.46 -16.91
N ALA A 38 -0.91 -3.23 -16.38
CA ALA A 38 -2.03 -2.32 -16.54
C ALA A 38 -2.32 -2.04 -18.01
N TYR A 39 -1.28 -1.84 -18.82
CA TYR A 39 -1.40 -1.64 -20.25
C TYR A 39 -1.80 -2.92 -21.00
N SER A 40 -0.98 -3.97 -20.89
CA SER A 40 -1.10 -5.18 -21.72
C SER A 40 -2.30 -6.06 -21.38
N VAL A 41 -2.71 -6.07 -20.10
CA VAL A 41 -3.82 -6.91 -19.61
C VAL A 41 -5.03 -6.07 -19.25
N GLY A 42 -4.82 -4.90 -18.62
CA GLY A 42 -5.89 -4.03 -18.16
C GLY A 42 -6.44 -3.05 -19.20
N GLY A 43 -5.76 -2.87 -20.34
CA GLY A 43 -6.14 -1.88 -21.35
C GLY A 43 -5.98 -0.42 -20.86
N CYS A 44 -5.30 -0.19 -19.74
CA CYS A 44 -5.07 1.12 -19.15
C CYS A 44 -3.85 1.78 -19.80
N ARG A 45 -4.07 2.89 -20.52
CA ARG A 45 -2.97 3.65 -21.15
C ARG A 45 -2.12 4.44 -20.16
N HIS A 46 -2.68 4.76 -18.99
CA HIS A 46 -2.04 5.58 -17.97
C HIS A 46 -2.21 4.95 -16.59
N ALA A 47 -1.27 5.23 -15.69
CA ALA A 47 -1.53 5.15 -14.26
C ALA A 47 -2.32 6.38 -13.80
N SER A 48 -3.01 6.27 -12.67
CA SER A 48 -3.74 7.38 -12.05
C SER A 48 -2.80 8.43 -11.47
N TYR A 49 -1.61 8.03 -11.03
CA TYR A 49 -0.57 8.85 -10.41
C TYR A 49 0.80 8.19 -10.59
N THR A 50 1.88 8.90 -10.28
CA THR A 50 3.23 8.33 -10.28
C THR A 50 3.31 7.19 -9.28
N CYS A 51 3.70 6.00 -9.74
CA CYS A 51 3.79 4.82 -8.90
C CYS A 51 4.78 5.04 -7.74
N ILE A 52 4.40 4.65 -6.55
CA ILE A 52 5.24 4.69 -5.35
C ILE A 52 5.74 3.26 -5.13
N CYS A 53 7.05 3.03 -5.25
CA CYS A 53 7.66 1.71 -5.03
C CYS A 53 8.70 1.78 -3.91
N GLY A 54 8.24 2.03 -2.68
CA GLY A 54 9.09 2.12 -1.50
C GLY A 54 9.61 0.76 -1.04
N SER A 55 10.88 0.70 -0.58
CA SER A 55 11.42 -0.45 0.14
C SER A 55 12.30 0.00 1.31
N GLY A 56 12.24 -0.74 2.42
CA GLY A 56 12.94 -0.37 3.65
C GLY A 56 12.51 1.02 4.12
N THR A 57 13.46 1.89 4.43
CA THR A 57 13.16 3.26 4.88
C THR A 57 12.45 4.13 3.83
N ASN A 58 12.55 3.83 2.53
CA ASN A 58 11.80 4.60 1.52
C ASN A 58 10.28 4.38 1.63
N SER A 59 9.84 3.30 2.27
CA SER A 59 8.42 3.04 2.55
C SER A 59 7.82 4.03 3.57
N SER A 60 8.63 4.83 4.27
CA SER A 60 8.14 5.89 5.17
C SER A 60 8.03 7.27 4.48
N ILE A 61 8.41 7.38 3.20
CA ILE A 61 8.25 8.61 2.41
C ILE A 61 6.92 8.51 1.65
N LEU A 62 5.91 9.27 2.10
CA LEU A 62 4.53 9.12 1.63
C LEU A 62 4.38 9.22 0.11
N HIS A 63 5.04 10.17 -0.55
CA HIS A 63 5.01 10.34 -2.00
C HIS A 63 6.39 10.05 -2.64
N TYR A 64 7.01 8.93 -2.28
CA TYR A 64 8.21 8.43 -2.98
C TYR A 64 7.91 8.11 -4.46
N GLY A 65 8.91 8.06 -5.33
CA GLY A 65 8.74 7.72 -6.76
C GLY A 65 8.72 8.90 -7.72
N HIS A 66 8.56 10.13 -7.23
CA HIS A 66 8.73 11.35 -8.04
C HIS A 66 10.19 11.53 -8.52
N ALA A 67 10.43 12.48 -9.43
CA ALA A 67 11.74 12.67 -10.06
C ALA A 67 12.92 12.90 -9.09
N GLY A 68 12.68 13.45 -7.89
CA GLY A 68 13.70 13.64 -6.86
C GLY A 68 14.01 12.37 -6.05
N ALA A 69 13.13 11.36 -6.10
CA ALA A 69 13.29 10.08 -5.43
C ALA A 69 12.72 8.94 -6.32
N PRO A 70 13.34 8.65 -7.49
CA PRO A 70 12.66 8.05 -8.65
C PRO A 70 12.64 6.51 -8.63
N ASN A 71 12.11 5.91 -7.57
CA ASN A 71 11.95 4.44 -7.43
C ASN A 71 13.25 3.62 -7.61
N SER A 72 14.41 4.24 -7.37
CA SER A 72 15.72 3.74 -7.81
C SER A 72 16.49 2.92 -6.77
N LYS A 73 16.00 2.82 -5.53
CA LYS A 73 16.58 1.98 -4.48
C LYS A 73 16.43 0.49 -4.85
N PRO A 74 17.52 -0.29 -4.91
CA PRO A 74 17.41 -1.74 -5.03
C PRO A 74 16.79 -2.34 -3.75
N VAL A 75 15.77 -3.17 -3.92
CA VAL A 75 15.14 -3.92 -2.83
C VAL A 75 16.15 -4.89 -2.21
N GLN A 76 16.27 -4.86 -0.88
CA GLN A 76 17.15 -5.75 -0.13
C GLN A 76 16.38 -6.90 0.51
N ASP A 77 17.09 -7.98 0.85
CA ASP A 77 16.52 -9.03 1.69
C ASP A 77 16.16 -8.44 3.07
N GLY A 78 15.02 -8.87 3.61
CA GLY A 78 14.47 -8.33 4.85
C GLY A 78 13.79 -6.96 4.75
N ASP A 79 13.87 -6.24 3.61
CA ASP A 79 13.11 -4.99 3.44
C ASP A 79 11.60 -5.26 3.53
N LEU A 80 10.86 -4.32 4.14
CA LEU A 80 9.43 -4.20 3.91
C LEU A 80 9.20 -3.29 2.69
N CYS A 81 8.47 -3.79 1.69
CA CYS A 81 8.08 -3.03 0.51
C CYS A 81 6.68 -2.43 0.71
N LEU A 82 6.50 -1.18 0.29
CA LEU A 82 5.21 -0.51 0.20
C LEU A 82 5.04 0.00 -1.22
N PHE A 83 4.09 -0.61 -1.94
CA PHE A 83 3.78 -0.25 -3.31
C PHE A 83 2.41 0.41 -3.36
N ASP A 84 2.38 1.66 -3.80
CA ASP A 84 1.16 2.44 -4.01
C ASP A 84 1.01 2.76 -5.49
N MET A 85 0.04 2.10 -6.14
CA MET A 85 -0.10 2.14 -7.59
C MET A 85 -1.55 1.97 -8.02
N GLY A 86 -1.95 2.79 -8.99
CA GLY A 86 -3.32 2.84 -9.48
C GLY A 86 -3.37 2.92 -11.00
N ALA A 87 -4.21 2.11 -11.63
CA ALA A 87 -4.44 2.17 -13.07
C ALA A 87 -5.54 3.18 -13.38
N ASN A 88 -5.42 3.92 -14.49
CA ASN A 88 -6.47 4.78 -15.01
C ASN A 88 -7.18 4.11 -16.19
N TYR A 89 -8.51 4.03 -16.12
CA TYR A 89 -9.32 3.46 -17.19
C TYR A 89 -10.49 4.39 -17.51
N CYS A 90 -10.53 4.90 -18.75
CA CYS A 90 -11.58 5.81 -19.22
C CYS A 90 -11.85 7.01 -18.28
N GLY A 91 -10.80 7.56 -17.66
CA GLY A 91 -10.90 8.68 -16.74
C GLY A 91 -11.20 8.30 -15.28
N TYR A 92 -11.54 7.05 -14.99
CA TYR A 92 -11.66 6.55 -13.62
C TYR A 92 -10.29 6.18 -13.07
N ALA A 93 -10.08 6.37 -11.77
CA ALA A 93 -8.85 6.06 -11.08
C ALA A 93 -9.05 4.88 -10.11
N ALA A 94 -8.16 3.89 -10.19
CA ALA A 94 -7.85 3.05 -9.03
C ALA A 94 -6.74 3.73 -8.21
N ASP A 95 -6.74 3.45 -6.91
CA ASP A 95 -5.73 3.83 -5.94
C ASP A 95 -5.63 2.69 -4.91
N ILE A 96 -4.49 1.99 -4.90
CA ILE A 96 -4.27 0.82 -4.05
C ILE A 96 -2.83 0.81 -3.55
N THR A 97 -2.70 0.78 -2.22
CA THR A 97 -1.45 0.49 -1.53
C THR A 97 -1.39 -0.98 -1.11
N CYS A 98 -0.23 -1.62 -1.26
CA CYS A 98 0.07 -2.97 -0.76
C CYS A 98 1.44 -2.99 -0.08
N THR A 99 1.50 -3.56 1.12
CA THR A 99 2.72 -3.68 1.92
C THR A 99 3.06 -5.14 2.16
N PHE A 100 4.31 -5.54 1.90
CA PHE A 100 4.73 -6.94 2.00
C PHE A 100 6.25 -7.08 2.21
N PRO A 101 6.73 -8.17 2.85
CA PRO A 101 8.15 -8.42 3.01
C PRO A 101 8.77 -8.83 1.66
N ALA A 102 9.90 -8.22 1.31
CA ALA A 102 10.61 -8.47 0.06
C ALA A 102 10.99 -9.95 -0.15
N ASN A 103 11.22 -10.67 0.94
CA ASN A 103 11.59 -12.08 0.95
C ASN A 103 10.42 -13.04 1.19
N GLY A 104 9.19 -12.52 1.30
CA GLY A 104 7.97 -13.29 1.50
C GLY A 104 7.70 -13.73 2.93
N LYS A 105 8.54 -13.34 3.91
CA LYS A 105 8.32 -13.65 5.33
C LYS A 105 8.45 -12.40 6.19
N PHE A 106 7.38 -12.07 6.91
CA PHE A 106 7.41 -10.99 7.89
C PHE A 106 8.32 -11.37 9.06
N THR A 107 9.12 -10.42 9.54
CA THR A 107 9.67 -10.48 10.90
C THR A 107 8.58 -10.18 11.93
N ASP A 108 8.83 -10.44 13.20
CA ASP A 108 7.86 -10.16 14.27
C ASP A 108 7.51 -8.66 14.35
N ASP A 109 8.52 -7.79 14.27
CA ASP A 109 8.31 -6.34 14.25
C ASP A 109 7.51 -5.87 13.02
N GLN A 110 7.83 -6.39 11.84
CA GLN A 110 7.09 -6.06 10.61
C GLN A 110 5.64 -6.53 10.69
N LYS A 111 5.42 -7.75 11.21
CA LYS A 111 4.09 -8.32 11.39
C LYS A 111 3.27 -7.52 12.40
N PHE A 112 3.90 -7.07 13.48
CA PHE A 112 3.26 -6.24 14.49
C PHE A 112 2.73 -4.93 13.88
N ILE A 113 3.59 -4.15 13.21
CA ILE A 113 3.18 -2.89 12.58
C ILE A 113 2.15 -3.13 11.47
N TYR A 114 2.35 -4.16 10.65
CA TYR A 114 1.39 -4.52 9.59
C TYR A 114 0.00 -4.80 10.16
N ASN A 115 -0.09 -5.59 11.23
CA ASN A 115 -1.36 -5.92 11.86
C ASN A 115 -2.00 -4.70 12.52
N ALA A 116 -1.23 -3.79 13.14
CA ALA A 116 -1.77 -2.55 13.69
C ALA A 116 -2.48 -1.71 12.62
N VAL A 117 -1.87 -1.58 11.43
CA VAL A 117 -2.48 -0.88 10.29
C VAL A 117 -3.68 -1.65 9.73
N LEU A 118 -3.59 -2.99 9.64
CA LEU A 118 -4.69 -3.84 9.18
C LEU A 118 -5.92 -3.70 10.09
N ASP A 119 -5.72 -3.71 11.40
CA ASP A 119 -6.78 -3.53 12.40
C ASP A 119 -7.46 -2.17 12.24
N ALA A 120 -6.68 -1.09 12.09
CA ALA A 120 -7.22 0.25 11.87
C ALA A 120 -8.01 0.36 10.56
N ARG A 121 -7.49 -0.22 9.47
CA ARG A 121 -8.16 -0.25 8.16
C ARG A 121 -9.45 -1.07 8.20
N ASN A 122 -9.48 -2.20 8.90
CA ASN A 122 -10.69 -3.01 9.06
C ASN A 122 -11.75 -2.26 9.89
N ALA A 123 -11.36 -1.67 11.03
CA ALA A 123 -12.26 -0.89 11.88
C ALA A 123 -12.93 0.27 11.12
N VAL A 124 -12.17 1.00 10.28
CA VAL A 124 -12.73 2.05 9.41
C VAL A 124 -13.67 1.46 8.36
N THR A 125 -13.25 0.37 7.69
CA THR A 125 -14.06 -0.26 6.63
C THR A 125 -15.41 -0.75 7.19
N GLU A 126 -15.42 -1.34 8.38
CA GLU A 126 -16.63 -1.83 9.06
C GLU A 126 -17.53 -0.70 9.57
N SER A 127 -16.94 0.46 9.87
CA SER A 127 -17.68 1.64 10.35
C SER A 127 -18.27 2.49 9.22
N ALA A 128 -17.70 2.40 8.02
CA ALA A 128 -18.09 3.21 6.87
C ALA A 128 -19.52 2.88 6.39
N ARG A 129 -20.42 3.86 6.52
CA ARG A 129 -21.81 3.81 6.06
C ARG A 129 -22.38 5.22 5.93
N ASP A 130 -23.52 5.34 5.29
CA ASP A 130 -24.23 6.61 5.13
C ASP A 130 -24.45 7.31 6.47
N GLY A 131 -24.19 8.62 6.50
CA GLY A 131 -24.32 9.47 7.68
C GLY A 131 -23.12 9.47 8.64
N VAL A 132 -22.11 8.61 8.45
CA VAL A 132 -20.87 8.65 9.26
C VAL A 132 -19.91 9.71 8.72
N SER A 133 -19.36 10.54 9.62
CA SER A 133 -18.38 11.56 9.27
C SER A 133 -17.03 10.95 8.91
N TRP A 134 -16.41 11.46 7.85
CA TRP A 134 -15.03 11.11 7.49
C TRP A 134 -14.03 11.45 8.61
N VAL A 135 -14.25 12.55 9.34
CA VAL A 135 -13.36 12.96 10.44
C VAL A 135 -13.40 11.94 11.57
N ASP A 136 -14.57 11.37 11.86
CA ASP A 136 -14.70 10.36 12.89
C ASP A 136 -14.02 9.05 12.47
N MET A 137 -14.06 8.70 11.19
CA MET A 137 -13.29 7.57 10.65
C MET A 137 -11.77 7.79 10.78
N HIS A 138 -11.28 9.01 10.48
CA HIS A 138 -9.87 9.35 10.68
C HIS A 138 -9.45 9.22 12.15
N LYS A 139 -10.27 9.76 13.08
CA LYS A 139 -10.03 9.62 14.53
C LYS A 139 -10.10 8.16 14.99
N LEU A 140 -11.02 7.37 14.44
CA LEU A 140 -11.12 5.94 14.73
C LEU A 140 -9.83 5.20 14.33
N ALA A 141 -9.32 5.42 13.11
CA ALA A 141 -8.06 4.84 12.69
C ALA A 141 -6.91 5.24 13.63
N GLY A 142 -6.83 6.52 14.00
CA GLY A 142 -5.86 7.04 14.96
C GLY A 142 -5.93 6.35 16.32
N ARG A 143 -7.13 6.25 16.90
CA ARG A 143 -7.37 5.55 18.18
C ARG A 143 -6.90 4.10 18.13
N VAL A 144 -7.27 3.36 17.08
CA VAL A 144 -6.85 1.96 16.92
C VAL A 144 -5.32 1.88 16.84
N LEU A 145 -4.68 2.71 16.01
CA LEU A 145 -3.22 2.72 15.91
C LEU A 145 -2.54 3.04 17.24
N LEU A 146 -2.99 4.07 17.97
CA LEU A 146 -2.46 4.45 19.28
C LEU A 146 -2.58 3.29 20.29
N GLN A 147 -3.74 2.64 20.33
CA GLN A 147 -3.97 1.48 21.20
C GLN A 147 -3.00 0.33 20.88
N ARG A 148 -2.83 -0.01 19.59
CA ARG A 148 -1.91 -1.08 19.17
C ARG A 148 -0.46 -0.73 19.50
N LEU A 149 -0.03 0.49 19.22
CA LEU A 149 1.33 0.93 19.54
C LEU A 149 1.60 0.98 21.05
N LYS A 150 0.60 1.31 21.87
CA LYS A 150 0.66 1.21 23.34
C LYS A 150 0.80 -0.25 23.81
N GLU A 151 0.01 -1.17 23.25
CA GLU A 151 0.12 -2.62 23.54
C GLU A 151 1.50 -3.18 23.17
N GLY A 152 2.10 -2.69 22.09
CA GLY A 152 3.48 -3.03 21.70
C GLY A 152 4.58 -2.34 22.51
N GLY A 153 4.23 -1.53 23.51
CA GLY A 153 5.19 -0.81 24.36
C GLY A 153 5.90 0.37 23.69
N MET A 154 5.45 0.81 22.51
CA MET A 154 6.03 1.94 21.77
C MET A 154 5.52 3.30 22.27
N LEU A 155 4.31 3.33 22.84
CA LEU A 155 3.68 4.54 23.41
C LEU A 155 3.31 4.31 24.88
N LYS A 156 3.19 5.40 25.63
CA LYS A 156 2.73 5.44 27.03
C LYS A 156 1.68 6.55 27.19
N GLY A 157 0.76 6.38 28.14
CA GLY A 157 -0.33 7.33 28.40
C GLY A 157 -1.71 6.72 28.17
N ASP A 158 -2.76 7.52 28.37
CA ASP A 158 -4.11 7.19 27.92
C ASP A 158 -4.22 7.42 26.40
N VAL A 159 -5.03 6.62 25.71
CA VAL A 159 -5.29 6.76 24.26
C VAL A 159 -6.34 7.85 23.99
N GLU A 160 -7.17 8.16 24.98
CA GLU A 160 -8.20 9.20 24.85
C GLU A 160 -7.73 10.61 25.29
N GLU A 161 -6.51 10.73 25.80
CA GLU A 161 -5.85 12.00 26.16
C GLU A 161 -4.83 12.44 25.09
#